data_AF-A0A3S5AV73-F1
#
_entry.id   AF-A0A3S5AV73-F1
#
_cell.length_a   1.000
_cell.length_b   1.000
_cell.length_c   1.000
_cell.angle_alpha   90.00
_cell.angle_beta   90.00
_cell.angle_gamma   90.00
#
_symmetry.space_group_name_H-M   'P 1'
#
loop_
_entity.id
_entity.type
_entity.pdbx_description
1 polymer ?
#
loop_
_entity_poly.entity_id
_entity_poly.type
_entity_poly.pdbx_seq_one_letter_code
_entity_poly.pdbx_strand_id
1 'polypeptide(L)'
;MKQILKLLFTGVVLFTMTGCGSDQAPLTAVDVWEKPGADSLEIKKALLECGMPTPSGISSESDLNIPESDSDIHEKINADASIDACLIQAGFHHRLGAMKWCEKYKDVKLPICQPDAVIPQRSVEKRLNSPYCKENADQPECQP
;
A
#
# COMPACT_ATOMS: atom_id res chain seq x y z
N MET A 1 -12.36 -49.10 49.89
CA MET A 1 -11.09 -49.80 49.59
C MET A 1 -10.11 -48.77 49.04
N LYS A 2 -9.01 -48.49 49.77
CA LYS A 2 -7.87 -47.69 49.29
C LYS A 2 -6.69 -48.64 49.18
N GLN A 3 -6.02 -48.69 48.03
CA GLN A 3 -4.55 -48.78 47.88
C GLN A 3 -4.19 -48.86 46.38
N ILE A 4 -3.60 -47.79 45.85
CA ILE A 4 -2.19 -47.68 45.38
C ILE A 4 -1.90 -48.52 44.13
N LEU A 5 -1.65 -47.85 42.99
CA LEU A 5 -0.50 -48.20 42.16
C LEU A 5 0.06 -46.98 41.42
N LYS A 6 1.37 -46.82 41.57
CA LYS A 6 2.24 -45.79 41.00
C LYS A 6 2.29 -45.93 39.48
N LEU A 7 2.15 -44.82 38.75
CA LEU A 7 2.69 -44.70 37.39
C LEU A 7 3.48 -43.40 37.29
N LEU A 8 4.79 -43.60 37.21
CA LEU A 8 5.77 -42.63 36.75
C LEU A 8 5.40 -42.26 35.31
N PHE A 9 5.06 -41.00 35.06
CA PHE A 9 5.15 -40.41 33.72
C PHE A 9 6.11 -39.23 33.76
N THR A 10 7.37 -39.63 33.63
CA THR A 10 8.50 -38.92 33.06
C THR A 10 8.08 -37.98 31.93
N GLY A 11 8.57 -36.74 31.99
CA GLY A 11 8.84 -35.92 30.81
C GLY A 11 7.65 -35.20 30.17
N VAL A 12 7.14 -34.14 30.81
CA VAL A 12 6.50 -33.06 30.07
C VAL A 12 7.61 -32.28 29.35
N VAL A 13 7.98 -32.74 28.16
CA VAL A 13 8.72 -31.89 27.21
C VAL A 13 7.71 -30.87 26.71
N LEU A 14 7.73 -29.69 27.32
CA LEU A 14 7.06 -28.51 26.77
C LEU A 14 7.72 -28.20 25.42
N PHE A 15 7.11 -28.72 24.35
CA PHE A 15 7.28 -28.18 23.01
C PHE A 15 6.72 -26.76 23.04
N THR A 16 7.56 -25.80 23.40
CA THR A 16 7.30 -24.41 23.09
C THR A 16 7.44 -24.29 21.59
N MET A 17 6.32 -24.42 20.89
CA MET A 17 6.18 -23.91 19.54
C MET A 17 6.41 -22.41 19.66
N THR A 18 7.65 -21.95 19.50
CA THR A 18 7.89 -20.55 19.16
C THR A 18 7.30 -20.38 17.78
N GLY A 19 6.00 -20.09 17.73
CA GLY A 19 5.36 -19.57 16.54
C GLY A 19 6.20 -18.39 16.10
N CYS A 20 6.66 -18.42 14.85
CA CYS A 20 7.26 -17.25 14.22
C CYS A 20 6.12 -16.24 14.03
N GLY A 21 5.78 -15.54 15.12
CA GLY A 21 4.97 -14.34 15.07
C GLY A 21 5.83 -13.29 14.39
N SER A 22 5.61 -13.07 13.10
CA SER A 22 6.15 -11.90 12.44
C SER A 22 5.43 -10.69 13.04
N ASP A 23 5.98 -10.14 14.13
CA ASP A 23 5.51 -8.91 14.81
C ASP A 23 5.67 -7.64 13.94
N GLN A 24 5.96 -7.78 12.65
CA GLN A 24 6.03 -6.66 11.72
C GLN A 24 4.61 -6.20 11.37
N ALA A 25 4.32 -4.96 11.73
CA ALA A 25 3.15 -4.26 11.22
C ALA A 25 3.14 -4.34 9.68
N PRO A 26 1.96 -4.51 9.05
CA PRO A 26 1.84 -4.43 7.60
C PRO A 26 2.47 -3.13 7.10
N LEU A 27 3.28 -3.22 6.04
CA LEU A 27 3.80 -2.03 5.38
C LEU A 27 2.64 -1.16 4.89
N THR A 28 2.82 0.15 4.82
CA THR A 28 1.87 1.09 4.20
C THR A 28 2.45 1.65 2.90
N ALA A 29 1.66 2.38 2.12
CA ALA A 29 2.23 3.11 0.98
C ALA A 29 3.33 4.09 1.41
N VAL A 30 3.21 4.74 2.58
CA VAL A 30 4.26 5.63 3.09
C VAL A 30 5.58 4.89 3.29
N ASP A 31 5.54 3.63 3.73
CA ASP A 31 6.74 2.87 4.06
C ASP A 31 7.53 2.45 2.81
N VAL A 32 6.86 2.31 1.67
CA VAL A 32 7.48 1.78 0.44
C VAL A 32 8.03 2.87 -0.49
N TRP A 33 7.75 4.15 -0.23
CA TRP A 33 8.29 5.26 -1.02
C TRP A 33 9.37 6.04 -0.26
N GLU A 34 10.35 6.55 -1.00
CA GLU A 34 11.38 7.44 -0.46
C GLU A 34 11.87 8.47 -1.49
N LYS A 35 12.37 9.60 -0.99
CA LYS A 35 13.05 10.64 -1.77
C LYS A 35 14.07 11.32 -0.86
N PRO A 36 15.31 11.59 -1.31
CA PRO A 36 16.28 12.31 -0.50
C PRO A 36 15.73 13.63 0.02
N GLY A 37 15.72 13.80 1.35
CA GLY A 37 15.21 14.99 2.03
C GLY A 37 13.69 15.05 2.22
N ALA A 38 12.92 14.05 1.79
CA ALA A 38 11.49 13.94 2.09
C ALA A 38 11.27 13.20 3.42
N ASP A 39 10.45 13.77 4.29
CA ASP A 39 9.95 13.10 5.49
C ASP A 39 8.64 12.34 5.19
N SER A 40 8.08 11.68 6.20
CA SER A 40 6.82 10.93 6.05
C SER A 40 5.65 11.84 5.66
N LEU A 41 5.63 13.09 6.12
CA LEU A 41 4.59 14.05 5.77
C LEU A 41 4.63 14.40 4.28
N GLU A 42 5.82 14.64 3.74
CA GLU A 42 6.00 14.91 2.31
C GLU A 42 5.61 13.71 1.45
N ILE A 43 5.90 12.47 1.88
CA ILE A 43 5.45 11.25 1.20
C ILE A 43 3.92 11.16 1.21
N LYS A 44 3.28 11.36 2.36
CA LYS A 44 1.81 11.38 2.49
C LYS A 44 1.17 12.41 1.57
N LYS A 45 1.71 13.64 1.54
CA LYS A 45 1.25 14.70 0.63
C LYS A 45 1.42 14.27 -0.82
N ALA A 46 2.57 13.74 -1.22
CA ALA A 46 2.82 13.30 -2.59
C ALA A 46 1.86 12.19 -3.03
N LEU A 47 1.59 11.20 -2.18
CA LEU A 47 0.63 10.12 -2.46
C LEU A 47 -0.76 10.68 -2.77
N LEU A 48 -1.28 11.55 -1.91
CA LEU A 48 -2.60 12.18 -2.10
C LEU A 48 -2.64 13.11 -3.31
N GLU A 49 -1.56 13.87 -3.56
CA GLU A 49 -1.44 14.78 -4.71
C GLU A 49 -1.35 14.03 -6.04
N CYS A 50 -0.80 12.82 -6.04
CA CYS A 50 -0.82 11.90 -7.17
C CYS A 50 -2.19 11.22 -7.36
N GLY A 51 -3.03 11.20 -6.33
CA GLY A 51 -4.41 10.71 -6.38
C GLY A 51 -4.65 9.41 -5.62
N MET A 52 -3.74 9.03 -4.72
CA MET A 52 -3.97 7.90 -3.83
C MET A 52 -5.19 8.17 -2.93
N PRO A 53 -6.12 7.22 -2.75
CA PRO A 53 -7.31 7.44 -1.93
C PRO A 53 -6.99 7.71 -0.45
N THR A 54 -6.02 6.99 0.11
CA THR A 54 -5.54 7.16 1.49
C THR A 54 -4.03 6.97 1.53
N PRO A 55 -3.28 7.70 2.39
CA PRO A 55 -1.83 7.54 2.45
C PRO A 55 -1.40 6.22 3.13
N SER A 56 -2.29 5.60 3.91
CA SER A 56 -2.00 4.37 4.67
C SER A 56 -2.22 3.08 3.88
N GLY A 57 -3.03 3.11 2.82
CA GLY A 57 -3.31 1.93 2.01
C GLY A 57 -2.08 1.51 1.23
N ILE A 58 -1.72 0.22 1.24
CA ILE A 58 -0.85 -0.31 0.19
C ILE A 58 -1.72 -0.37 -1.07
N SER A 59 -1.17 -0.02 -2.24
CA SER A 59 -1.79 -0.19 -3.56
C SER A 59 -1.97 -1.67 -3.94
N SER A 60 -2.56 -2.47 -3.05
CA SER A 60 -2.83 -3.89 -3.20
C SER A 60 -4.20 -4.21 -2.62
N GLU A 61 -5.16 -4.25 -3.54
CA GLU A 61 -6.41 -5.02 -3.51
C GLU A 61 -7.45 -4.84 -2.38
N SER A 62 -7.15 -4.20 -1.24
CA SER A 62 -8.06 -4.25 -0.09
C SER A 62 -9.01 -3.07 0.10
N ASP A 63 -8.78 -1.90 -0.51
CA ASP A 63 -9.37 -0.68 0.05
C ASP A 63 -10.62 -0.11 -0.65
N LEU A 64 -11.04 -0.56 -1.83
CA LEU A 64 -12.28 -0.06 -2.45
C LEU A 64 -12.93 -1.13 -3.34
N ASN A 65 -14.06 -1.67 -2.88
CA ASN A 65 -15.03 -2.53 -3.61
C ASN A 65 -14.43 -3.76 -4.32
N ILE A 66 -14.97 -4.95 -4.04
CA ILE A 66 -14.64 -6.13 -4.86
C ILE A 66 -15.00 -5.78 -6.31
N PRO A 67 -14.03 -5.78 -7.25
CA PRO A 67 -14.31 -5.43 -8.63
C PRO A 67 -15.41 -6.35 -9.18
N GLU A 68 -16.49 -5.76 -9.69
CA GLU A 68 -17.63 -6.53 -10.19
C GLU A 68 -17.38 -7.07 -11.60
N SER A 69 -16.38 -6.52 -12.31
CA SER A 69 -16.01 -6.88 -13.67
C SER A 69 -14.49 -6.76 -13.95
N ASP A 70 -14.04 -7.44 -15.00
CA ASP A 70 -12.65 -7.32 -15.50
C ASP A 70 -12.29 -5.87 -15.88
N SER A 71 -13.26 -5.07 -16.37
CA SER A 71 -13.04 -3.65 -16.64
C SER A 71 -12.69 -2.86 -15.38
N ASP A 72 -13.37 -3.13 -14.26
CA ASP A 72 -13.12 -2.43 -13.00
C ASP A 72 -11.73 -2.78 -12.44
N ILE A 73 -11.30 -4.04 -12.62
CA ILE A 73 -9.95 -4.49 -12.27
C ILE A 73 -8.91 -3.71 -13.07
N HIS A 74 -9.09 -3.59 -14.39
CA HIS A 74 -8.16 -2.87 -15.25
C HIS A 74 -8.11 -1.37 -14.95
N GLU A 75 -9.24 -0.75 -14.63
CA GLU A 75 -9.30 0.65 -14.21
C GLU A 75 -8.52 0.87 -12.91
N LYS A 76 -8.72 0.00 -11.91
CA LYS A 76 -7.96 0.06 -10.65
C LYS A 76 -6.46 -0.10 -10.87
N ILE A 77 -6.06 -1.09 -11.68
CA ILE A 77 -4.65 -1.31 -12.02
C ILE A 77 -4.06 -0.08 -12.74
N ASN A 78 -4.82 0.52 -13.66
CA ASN A 78 -4.39 1.73 -14.33
C ASN A 78 -4.25 2.92 -13.36
N ALA A 79 -5.15 3.05 -12.39
CA ALA A 79 -5.07 4.08 -11.35
C ALA A 79 -3.82 3.89 -10.47
N ASP A 80 -3.57 2.67 -9.98
CA ASP A 80 -2.38 2.32 -9.20
C ASP A 80 -1.09 2.62 -10.00
N ALA A 81 -1.04 2.18 -11.26
CA ALA A 81 0.08 2.45 -12.17
C ALA A 81 0.29 3.96 -12.44
N SER A 82 -0.79 4.74 -12.49
CA SER A 82 -0.74 6.20 -12.67
C SER A 82 -0.20 6.92 -11.44
N ILE A 83 -0.55 6.46 -10.24
CA ILE A 83 -0.01 6.99 -8.98
C ILE A 83 1.50 6.73 -8.90
N ASP A 84 1.94 5.51 -9.17
CA ASP A 84 3.36 5.15 -9.19
C ASP A 84 4.14 6.00 -10.19
N ALA A 85 3.61 6.17 -11.41
CA ALA A 85 4.23 6.99 -12.44
C ALA A 85 4.36 8.46 -12.00
N CYS A 86 3.33 9.02 -11.37
CA CYS A 86 3.35 10.37 -10.82
C CYS A 86 4.41 10.55 -9.72
N LEU A 87 4.53 9.59 -8.80
CA LEU A 87 5.54 9.62 -7.73
C LEU A 87 6.96 9.53 -8.28
N ILE A 88 7.19 8.60 -9.22
CA ILE A 88 8.49 8.44 -9.90
C ILE A 88 8.86 9.73 -10.62
N GLN A 89 7.92 10.35 -11.35
CA GLN A 89 8.16 11.62 -12.02
C GLN A 89 8.45 12.76 -11.04
N ALA A 90 7.86 12.73 -9.84
CA ALA A 90 8.15 13.66 -8.76
C ALA A 90 9.48 13.36 -8.01
N GLY A 91 10.24 12.35 -8.45
CA GLY A 91 11.55 11.98 -7.94
C GLY A 91 11.53 11.08 -6.70
N PHE A 92 10.39 10.43 -6.43
CA PHE A 92 10.30 9.38 -5.42
C PHE A 92 10.73 8.04 -6.03
N HIS A 93 11.23 7.16 -5.18
CA HIS A 93 11.69 5.83 -5.55
C HIS A 93 11.05 4.80 -4.61
N HIS A 94 10.73 3.64 -5.17
CA HIS A 94 10.17 2.54 -4.39
C HIS A 94 11.30 1.76 -3.69
N ARG A 95 11.23 1.61 -2.37
CA ARG A 95 12.27 0.97 -1.54
C ARG A 95 12.47 -0.51 -1.89
N LEU A 96 11.40 -1.18 -2.32
CA LEU A 96 11.42 -2.61 -2.65
C LEU A 96 11.60 -2.85 -4.16
N GLY A 97 11.87 -1.79 -4.94
CA GLY A 97 11.90 -1.81 -6.40
C GLY A 97 10.52 -1.50 -7.00
N ALA A 98 10.48 -0.63 -8.00
CA ALA A 98 9.22 -0.16 -8.59
C ALA A 98 8.49 -1.29 -9.33
N MET A 99 7.16 -1.36 -9.18
CA MET A 99 6.37 -2.31 -9.96
C MET A 99 6.42 -1.91 -11.44
N LYS A 100 6.76 -2.88 -12.28
CA LYS A 100 6.80 -2.69 -13.73
C LYS A 100 5.42 -2.91 -14.35
N TRP A 101 4.47 -2.03 -14.01
CA TRP A 101 3.06 -2.14 -14.42
C TRP A 101 2.88 -2.41 -15.91
N CYS A 102 3.56 -1.65 -16.77
CA CYS A 102 3.41 -1.77 -18.22
C CYS A 102 4.01 -3.05 -18.82
N GLU A 103 5.03 -3.63 -18.19
CA GLU A 103 5.54 -4.95 -18.59
C GLU A 103 4.58 -6.06 -18.14
N LYS A 104 4.08 -5.96 -16.91
CA LYS A 104 3.18 -6.95 -16.28
C LYS A 104 1.81 -7.01 -16.96
N TYR A 105 1.26 -5.85 -17.36
CA TYR A 105 -0.09 -5.71 -17.94
C TYR A 105 -0.07 -5.26 -19.40
N LYS A 106 0.98 -5.62 -20.14
CA LYS A 106 1.17 -5.25 -21.56
C LYS A 106 -0.03 -5.65 -22.45
N ASP A 107 -0.65 -6.79 -22.19
CA ASP A 107 -1.75 -7.34 -23.00
C ASP A 107 -3.08 -6.63 -22.74
N VAL A 108 -3.21 -5.99 -21.57
CA VAL A 108 -4.40 -5.21 -21.15
C VAL A 108 -4.41 -3.83 -21.83
N LYS A 109 -3.26 -3.34 -22.30
CA LYS A 109 -3.08 -2.00 -22.88
C LYS A 109 -3.61 -0.90 -21.96
N LEU A 110 -3.13 -0.90 -20.71
CA LEU A 110 -3.48 0.15 -19.74
C LEU A 110 -3.26 1.56 -20.36
N PRO A 111 -4.20 2.50 -20.19
CA PRO A 111 -4.06 3.86 -20.69
C PRO A 111 -2.73 4.54 -20.31
N ILE A 112 -2.26 4.39 -19.06
CA ILE A 112 -0.99 5.00 -18.61
C ILE A 112 0.25 4.41 -19.29
N CYS A 113 0.13 3.23 -19.89
CA CYS A 113 1.21 2.54 -20.58
C CYS A 113 1.27 2.83 -22.08
N GLN A 114 0.37 3.67 -22.61
CA GLN A 114 0.40 4.05 -24.01
C GLN A 114 1.52 5.09 -24.27
N PRO A 115 2.11 5.13 -25.48
CA PRO A 115 3.23 6.04 -25.79
C PRO A 115 2.92 7.53 -25.62
N ASP A 116 1.65 7.92 -25.79
CA ASP A 116 1.13 9.28 -25.67
C ASP A 116 0.48 9.55 -24.31
N ALA A 117 0.59 8.61 -23.36
CA ALA A 117 0.01 8.75 -22.04
C ALA A 117 0.58 9.97 -21.30
N VAL A 118 -0.31 10.82 -20.81
CA VAL A 118 0.05 11.95 -19.96
C VAL A 118 0.18 11.46 -18.52
N ILE A 119 1.40 11.46 -17.99
CA ILE A 119 1.64 11.13 -16.58
C ILE A 119 1.07 12.25 -15.70
N PRO A 120 0.19 11.92 -14.73
CA PRO A 120 -0.33 12.91 -13.80
C PRO A 120 0.79 13.63 -13.04
N GLN A 121 0.67 14.94 -12.90
CA GLN A 121 1.50 15.69 -11.96
C GLN A 121 0.86 15.72 -10.57
N ARG A 122 1.70 15.96 -9.56
CA ARG A 122 1.23 16.30 -8.22
C ARG A 122 0.32 17.53 -8.27
N SER A 123 -0.78 17.48 -7.55
CA SER A 123 -1.72 18.60 -7.42
C SER A 123 -2.17 18.77 -5.97
N VAL A 124 -1.78 19.88 -5.36
CA VAL A 124 -2.26 20.29 -4.03
C VAL A 124 -3.79 20.35 -3.99
N GLU A 125 -4.40 20.88 -5.05
CA GLU A 125 -5.86 20.93 -5.18
C GLU A 125 -6.48 19.53 -5.14
N LYS A 126 -5.86 18.55 -5.83
CA LYS A 126 -6.33 17.14 -5.79
C LYS A 126 -6.27 16.58 -4.38
N ARG A 127 -5.15 16.78 -3.66
CA ARG A 127 -4.98 16.34 -2.28
C ARG A 127 -6.04 16.94 -1.36
N LEU A 128 -6.17 18.27 -1.35
CA LEU A 128 -7.09 18.98 -0.45
C LEU A 128 -8.57 18.69 -0.74
N ASN A 129 -8.91 18.38 -1.99
CA ASN A 129 -10.29 18.04 -2.38
C ASN A 129 -10.62 16.55 -2.34
N SER A 130 -9.65 15.68 -1.99
CA SER A 130 -9.86 14.24 -1.86
C SER A 130 -10.88 13.92 -0.76
N PRO A 131 -11.64 12.80 -0.87
CA PRO A 131 -12.53 12.36 0.21
C PRO A 131 -11.81 12.25 1.55
N TYR A 132 -10.60 11.67 1.55
CA TYR A 132 -9.76 11.54 2.73
C TYR A 132 -9.50 12.89 3.42
N CYS A 133 -9.05 13.91 2.69
CA CYS A 133 -8.75 15.20 3.32
C CYS A 133 -9.99 16.03 3.67
N LYS A 134 -11.13 15.79 3.01
CA LYS A 134 -12.40 16.39 3.43
C LYS A 134 -12.86 15.84 4.77
N GLU A 135 -12.62 14.56 5.03
CA GLU A 135 -12.99 13.90 6.30
C GLU A 135 -11.95 14.12 7.40
N ASN A 136 -10.67 14.30 7.04
CA ASN A 136 -9.54 14.39 7.95
C ASN A 136 -8.83 15.76 7.85
N ALA A 137 -9.62 16.82 7.79
CA ALA A 137 -9.15 18.18 7.53
C ALA A 137 -8.24 18.75 8.63
N ASP A 138 -8.06 18.08 9.76
CA ASP A 138 -7.14 18.42 10.85
C ASP A 138 -5.76 17.76 10.69
N GLN A 139 -5.63 16.76 9.82
CA GLN A 139 -4.36 16.05 9.62
C GLN A 139 -3.32 16.95 8.93
N PRO A 140 -2.02 16.84 9.27
CA PRO A 140 -0.97 17.68 8.70
C PRO A 140 -0.86 17.56 7.17
N GLU A 141 -1.05 16.36 6.62
CA GLU A 141 -1.07 16.09 5.18
C GLU A 141 -2.31 16.67 4.47
N CYS A 142 -3.30 17.18 5.20
CA CYS A 142 -4.51 17.80 4.65
C CYS A 142 -4.56 19.32 4.87
N GLN A 143 -3.49 19.92 5.39
CA GLN A 143 -3.32 21.38 5.44
C GLN A 143 -2.76 21.94 4.12
N PRO A 144 -3.09 23.18 3.73
CA PRO A 144 -2.50 23.86 2.57
C PRO A 144 -0.97 23.74 2.50
#